data_AF-A0A943R0W0-F1
#
_entry.id   AF-A0A943R0W0-F1
#
_cell.length_a   1.000
_cell.length_b   1.000
_cell.length_c   1.000
_cell.angle_alpha   90.00
_cell.angle_beta   90.00
_cell.angle_gamma   90.00
#
_symmetry.space_group_name_H-M   'P 1'
#
loop_
_entity.id
_entity.type
_entity.pdbx_description
1 polymer ?
#
loop_
_entity_poly.entity_id
_entity_poly.type
_entity_poly.pdbx_seq_one_letter_code
_entity_poly.pdbx_strand_id
1 'polypeptide(L)'
;MKRILLLLCVLCCIQAPCSASTADSPMRQAMLDAIRAIDDAERTAVSTQSLESLNAAACDQVIRELGLKGKQREQFTALYVTYRDELAKAMHTEVTEAAAPGQAEQREALKTKLDNIAATARIKRDYVDKFAAILTAEQIRQLYNTEGAISTRIKRTAATRRVRETNVTGSGNIVSQSLGAAGDYSVLEVFNDIEVTVSPTATQIIVTADDNVIDWVTLDRQGGSLTLGFRPEARSITDVHITAIVPASASLSRIRANSYGRIVCQMPLKASKVTIEALTGGSVTADADADQLELLANNYGKIQGSLQATRAAVQINTGSIVTASIQCTGDCTISLRNYGQFKGDAQARMLTLDAGGGSTWNGNVVAGDLHLTATNYGKIFGPMHGDTVSLKAAGGGVIRGTFSWKQFTATAIGYGKIDLGGNSTVQHGVVNVNSGGSFSAPDLTVERYEITAASYGKADVRCSGKLSTAITSGGKVSYAGDCTVEAEHPGLVRRR
;
A
#
# COMPACT_ATOMS: atom_id res chain seq x y z
N MET A 1 -13.33 -17.48 -30.18
CA MET A 1 -14.75 -17.18 -29.89
C MET A 1 -15.04 -16.96 -28.40
N LYS A 2 -14.51 -17.76 -27.46
CA LYS A 2 -14.67 -17.49 -26.00
C LYS A 2 -14.09 -16.14 -25.51
N ARG A 3 -13.03 -15.62 -26.15
CA ARG A 3 -12.45 -14.29 -25.85
C ARG A 3 -13.33 -13.08 -26.24
N ILE A 4 -14.20 -13.22 -27.24
CA ILE A 4 -15.11 -12.14 -27.67
C ILE A 4 -16.39 -12.15 -26.82
N LEU A 5 -16.87 -13.32 -26.40
CA LEU A 5 -18.04 -13.45 -25.52
C LEU A 5 -17.78 -12.91 -24.11
N LEU A 6 -16.56 -13.11 -23.57
CA LEU A 6 -16.16 -12.57 -22.26
C LEU A 6 -15.97 -11.04 -22.29
N LEU A 7 -15.43 -10.47 -23.38
CA LEU A 7 -15.31 -9.02 -23.53
C LEU A 7 -16.67 -8.34 -23.76
N LEU A 8 -17.60 -8.98 -24.46
CA LEU A 8 -18.98 -8.48 -24.64
C LEU A 8 -19.79 -8.50 -23.33
N CYS A 9 -19.60 -9.52 -22.47
CA CYS A 9 -20.24 -9.53 -21.14
C CYS A 9 -19.70 -8.42 -20.22
N VAL A 10 -18.41 -8.05 -20.34
CA VAL A 10 -17.82 -6.96 -19.56
C VAL A 10 -18.26 -5.58 -20.09
N LEU A 11 -18.42 -5.41 -21.41
CA LEU A 11 -18.93 -4.16 -21.98
C LEU A 11 -20.43 -3.94 -21.74
N CYS A 12 -21.27 -4.99 -21.70
CA CYS A 12 -22.71 -4.85 -21.40
C CYS A 12 -22.99 -4.38 -19.95
N CYS A 13 -22.06 -4.59 -19.01
CA CYS A 13 -22.22 -4.12 -17.63
C CYS A 13 -21.90 -2.62 -17.43
N ILE A 14 -21.45 -1.91 -18.47
CA ILE A 14 -21.02 -0.50 -18.37
C ILE A 14 -22.16 0.48 -18.78
N GLN A 15 -23.29 0.01 -19.31
CA GLN A 15 -24.35 0.88 -19.86
C GLN A 15 -25.70 0.89 -19.10
N ALA A 16 -25.74 0.54 -17.82
CA ALA A 16 -26.93 0.79 -16.99
C ALA A 16 -26.69 1.98 -16.04
N PRO A 17 -27.46 3.09 -16.14
CA PRO A 17 -27.32 4.20 -15.22
C PRO A 17 -28.02 3.83 -13.92
N CYS A 18 -27.31 3.74 -12.80
CA CYS A 18 -28.00 3.78 -11.53
C CYS A 18 -27.19 4.40 -10.39
N SER A 19 -27.89 5.34 -9.79
CA SER A 19 -27.75 5.99 -8.50
C SER A 19 -27.10 5.17 -7.37
N ALA A 20 -26.44 5.93 -6.49
CA ALA A 20 -25.95 5.57 -5.18
C ALA A 20 -26.82 4.56 -4.40
N SER A 21 -26.21 3.50 -3.86
CA SER A 21 -26.15 3.27 -2.41
C SER A 21 -25.28 2.04 -2.07
N THR A 22 -24.38 2.25 -1.11
CA THR A 22 -23.79 1.29 -0.16
C THR A 22 -24.05 -0.22 -0.36
N ALA A 23 -23.22 -0.94 -1.14
CA ALA A 23 -23.02 -2.39 -1.02
C ALA A 23 -21.82 -2.95 -1.84
N ASP A 24 -20.65 -2.30 -1.87
CA ASP A 24 -19.60 -2.63 -2.87
C ASP A 24 -18.33 -3.31 -2.31
N SER A 25 -18.50 -4.21 -1.34
CA SER A 25 -17.41 -5.08 -0.86
C SER A 25 -17.29 -6.42 -1.63
N PRO A 26 -18.37 -7.14 -1.97
CA PRO A 26 -18.21 -8.46 -2.60
C PRO A 26 -17.85 -8.39 -4.08
N MET A 27 -18.32 -7.40 -4.85
CA MET A 27 -17.96 -7.26 -6.27
C MET A 27 -16.51 -6.81 -6.47
N ARG A 28 -15.98 -5.96 -5.58
CA ARG A 28 -14.58 -5.53 -5.63
C ARG A 28 -13.62 -6.66 -5.24
N GLN A 29 -14.02 -7.48 -4.27
CA GLN A 29 -13.28 -8.68 -3.88
C GLN A 29 -13.33 -9.74 -4.98
N ALA A 30 -14.50 -9.99 -5.56
CA ALA A 30 -14.66 -10.89 -6.70
C ALA A 30 -13.87 -10.41 -7.93
N MET A 31 -13.74 -9.10 -8.14
CA MET A 31 -12.93 -8.54 -9.20
C MET A 31 -11.43 -8.67 -8.92
N LEU A 32 -10.97 -8.47 -7.69
CA LEU A 32 -9.56 -8.69 -7.30
C LEU A 32 -9.18 -10.17 -7.32
N ASP A 33 -10.09 -11.06 -6.94
CA ASP A 33 -9.91 -12.50 -7.01
C ASP A 33 -9.95 -12.98 -8.46
N ALA A 34 -10.79 -12.38 -9.32
CA ALA A 34 -10.78 -12.64 -10.76
C ALA A 34 -9.48 -12.12 -11.41
N ILE A 35 -8.98 -10.94 -11.03
CA ILE A 35 -7.70 -10.41 -11.51
C ILE A 35 -6.54 -11.30 -11.05
N ARG A 36 -6.52 -11.74 -9.79
CA ARG A 36 -5.51 -12.68 -9.29
C ARG A 36 -5.60 -14.05 -9.96
N ALA A 37 -6.81 -14.56 -10.20
CA ALA A 37 -7.00 -15.80 -10.93
C ALA A 37 -6.59 -15.67 -12.41
N ILE A 38 -6.73 -14.48 -13.01
CA ILE A 38 -6.22 -14.18 -14.35
C ILE A 38 -4.70 -14.06 -14.33
N ASP A 39 -4.10 -13.37 -13.36
CA ASP A 39 -2.65 -13.23 -13.21
C ASP A 39 -1.98 -14.56 -12.87
N ASP A 40 -2.60 -15.40 -12.03
CA ASP A 40 -2.14 -16.75 -11.72
C ASP A 40 -2.39 -17.69 -12.90
N ALA A 41 -3.52 -17.58 -13.61
CA ALA A 41 -3.72 -18.32 -14.86
C ALA A 41 -2.74 -17.86 -15.94
N GLU A 42 -2.34 -16.59 -15.99
CA GLU A 42 -1.32 -16.06 -16.88
C GLU A 42 0.07 -16.54 -16.47
N ARG A 43 0.42 -16.54 -15.17
CA ARG A 43 1.67 -17.09 -14.64
C ARG A 43 1.79 -18.59 -14.85
N THR A 44 0.69 -19.32 -14.66
CA THR A 44 0.63 -20.77 -14.85
C THR A 44 0.58 -21.13 -16.34
N ALA A 45 -0.11 -20.35 -17.17
CA ALA A 45 -0.06 -20.49 -18.64
C ALA A 45 1.31 -20.12 -19.20
N VAL A 46 2.01 -19.16 -18.58
CA VAL A 46 3.39 -18.78 -18.91
C VAL A 46 4.39 -19.85 -18.49
N SER A 47 4.18 -20.55 -17.37
CA SER A 47 5.06 -21.65 -16.95
C SER A 47 4.77 -22.96 -17.68
N THR A 48 3.63 -23.09 -18.38
CA THR A 48 3.21 -24.30 -19.11
C THR A 48 3.12 -24.14 -20.62
N GLN A 49 3.56 -23.02 -21.22
CA GLN A 49 3.67 -22.94 -22.67
C GLN A 49 4.80 -23.86 -23.16
N SER A 50 4.45 -25.10 -23.49
CA SER A 50 5.33 -26.03 -24.20
C SER A 50 5.74 -25.42 -25.54
N LEU A 51 6.93 -25.76 -26.03
CA LEU A 51 7.48 -25.31 -27.32
C LEU A 51 6.47 -25.48 -28.47
N GLU A 52 5.60 -26.49 -28.36
CA GLU A 52 4.51 -26.80 -29.27
C GLU A 52 3.43 -25.70 -29.33
N SER A 53 3.07 -25.10 -28.19
CA SER A 53 2.05 -24.03 -28.13
C SER A 53 2.51 -22.74 -28.82
N LEU A 54 3.80 -22.42 -28.70
CA LEU A 54 4.44 -21.28 -29.36
C LEU A 54 4.65 -21.54 -30.86
N ASN A 55 4.96 -22.78 -31.24
CA ASN A 55 5.08 -23.20 -32.64
C ASN A 55 3.71 -23.18 -33.34
N ALA A 56 2.64 -23.62 -32.66
CA ALA A 56 1.27 -23.56 -33.18
C ALA A 56 0.78 -22.12 -33.38
N ALA A 57 1.03 -21.22 -32.42
CA ALA A 57 0.65 -19.81 -32.53
C ALA A 57 1.39 -19.08 -33.67
N ALA A 58 2.67 -19.38 -33.87
CA ALA A 58 3.46 -18.84 -34.98
C ALA A 58 3.00 -19.39 -36.33
N CYS A 59 2.73 -20.70 -36.42
CA CYS A 59 2.19 -21.34 -37.62
C CYS A 59 0.86 -20.71 -38.03
N ASP A 60 -0.03 -20.46 -37.07
CA ASP A 60 -1.31 -19.80 -37.31
C ASP A 60 -1.15 -18.35 -37.79
N GLN A 61 -0.14 -17.62 -37.31
CA GLN A 61 0.15 -16.26 -37.79
C GLN A 61 0.67 -16.28 -39.23
N VAL A 62 1.59 -17.18 -39.54
CA VAL A 62 2.17 -17.34 -40.88
C VAL A 62 1.09 -17.76 -41.89
N ILE A 63 0.22 -18.70 -41.55
CA ILE A 63 -0.91 -19.13 -42.40
C ILE A 63 -1.84 -17.96 -42.73
N ARG A 64 -2.11 -17.08 -41.75
CA ARG A 64 -2.96 -15.89 -41.96
C ARG A 64 -2.30 -14.87 -42.89
N GLU A 65 -1.02 -14.58 -42.67
CA GLU A 65 -0.29 -13.59 -43.48
C GLU A 65 -0.08 -14.09 -44.93
N LEU A 66 0.10 -15.40 -45.13
CA LEU A 66 0.25 -16.02 -46.46
C LEU A 66 -1.08 -16.32 -47.17
N GLY A 67 -2.22 -16.14 -46.50
CA GLY A 67 -3.56 -16.35 -47.06
C GLY A 67 -3.89 -17.80 -47.46
N LEU A 68 -3.26 -18.79 -46.82
CA LEU A 68 -3.37 -20.21 -47.21
C LEU A 68 -4.75 -20.81 -46.87
N LYS A 69 -5.36 -21.56 -47.80
CA LYS A 69 -6.69 -22.17 -47.64
C LYS A 69 -6.71 -23.64 -48.08
N GLY A 70 -7.67 -24.41 -47.55
CA GLY A 70 -7.93 -25.80 -47.95
C GLY A 70 -6.71 -26.71 -47.86
N LYS A 71 -6.50 -27.54 -48.90
CA LYS A 71 -5.43 -28.55 -48.97
C LYS A 71 -4.01 -27.95 -48.85
N GLN A 72 -3.81 -26.72 -49.32
CA GLN A 72 -2.53 -26.01 -49.24
C GLN A 72 -2.17 -25.66 -47.78
N ARG A 73 -3.16 -25.33 -46.94
CA ARG A 73 -2.96 -25.05 -45.51
C ARG A 73 -2.52 -26.31 -44.76
N GLU A 74 -3.17 -27.44 -45.01
CA GLU A 74 -2.86 -28.71 -44.34
C GLU A 74 -1.43 -29.17 -44.64
N GLN A 75 -1.04 -29.14 -45.91
CA GLN A 75 0.31 -29.50 -46.35
C GLN A 75 1.37 -28.55 -45.79
N PHE A 76 1.09 -27.24 -45.78
CA PHE A 76 1.99 -26.25 -45.20
C PHE A 76 2.16 -26.41 -43.68
N THR A 77 1.06 -26.65 -42.95
CA THR A 77 1.07 -26.76 -41.48
C THR A 77 1.97 -27.91 -41.02
N ALA A 78 1.83 -29.09 -41.63
CA ALA A 78 2.65 -30.25 -41.31
C ALA A 78 4.15 -30.02 -41.59
N LEU A 79 4.46 -29.40 -42.74
CA LEU A 79 5.84 -29.08 -43.12
C LEU A 79 6.45 -28.01 -42.21
N TYR A 80 5.68 -26.97 -41.86
CA TYR A 80 6.16 -25.83 -41.08
C TYR A 80 6.42 -26.18 -39.60
N VAL A 81 5.61 -27.06 -39.01
CA VAL A 81 5.87 -27.59 -37.65
C VAL A 81 7.19 -28.37 -37.61
N THR A 82 7.43 -29.22 -38.61
CA THR A 82 8.67 -30.02 -38.72
C THR A 82 9.89 -29.12 -38.91
N TYR A 83 9.78 -28.11 -39.79
CA TYR A 83 10.80 -27.09 -40.00
C TYR A 83 11.18 -26.35 -38.70
N ARG A 84 10.20 -25.96 -37.88
CA ARG A 84 10.46 -25.27 -36.62
C ARG A 84 11.08 -26.16 -35.54
N ASP A 85 10.73 -27.43 -35.50
CA ASP A 85 11.34 -28.40 -34.59
C ASP A 85 12.82 -28.65 -34.94
N GLU A 86 13.14 -28.81 -36.23
CA GLU A 86 14.53 -28.95 -36.69
C GLU A 86 15.36 -27.68 -36.44
N LEU A 87 14.78 -26.48 -36.63
CA LEU A 87 15.44 -25.23 -36.27
C LEU A 87 15.70 -25.13 -34.75
N ALA A 88 14.77 -25.55 -33.91
CA ALA A 88 14.94 -25.52 -32.46
C ALA A 88 16.03 -26.49 -31.99
N LYS A 89 16.08 -27.70 -32.57
CA LYS A 89 17.13 -28.70 -32.30
C LYS A 89 18.53 -28.21 -32.72
N ALA A 90 18.63 -27.47 -33.83
CA ALA A 90 19.89 -26.89 -34.28
C ALA A 90 20.39 -25.70 -33.44
N MET A 91 19.55 -25.11 -32.58
CA MET A 91 19.92 -24.00 -31.70
C MET A 91 20.42 -24.43 -30.31
N HIS A 92 20.19 -25.68 -29.91
CA HIS A 92 20.38 -26.17 -28.52
C HIS A 92 21.72 -26.89 -28.26
N THR A 93 22.75 -26.74 -29.09
CA THR A 93 24.10 -27.16 -28.69
C THR A 93 24.63 -26.17 -27.65
N GLU A 94 24.54 -26.57 -26.38
CA GLU A 94 24.73 -25.77 -25.17
C GLU A 94 26.08 -25.03 -25.16
N VAL A 95 26.04 -23.71 -24.92
CA VAL A 95 27.17 -22.99 -24.32
C VAL A 95 26.81 -22.80 -22.85
N THR A 96 27.36 -23.67 -22.01
CA THR A 96 27.37 -23.52 -20.55
C THR A 96 28.32 -22.36 -20.22
N GLU A 97 27.76 -21.19 -19.88
CA GLU A 97 28.55 -20.08 -19.34
C GLU A 97 28.92 -20.40 -17.88
N ALA A 98 30.06 -21.09 -17.69
CA ALA A 98 30.76 -21.14 -16.42
C ALA A 98 31.66 -19.89 -16.24
N ALA A 99 32.02 -19.61 -15.00
CA ALA A 99 32.57 -18.35 -14.53
C ALA A 99 33.84 -17.84 -15.24
N ALA A 100 33.86 -16.52 -15.50
CA ALA A 100 34.98 -15.67 -15.94
C ALA A 100 35.74 -16.11 -17.22
N PRO A 101 35.28 -15.72 -18.42
CA PRO A 101 35.87 -16.22 -19.65
C PRO A 101 37.16 -15.49 -20.04
N GLY A 102 38.26 -16.24 -20.06
CA GLY A 102 39.50 -15.83 -20.73
C GLY A 102 39.29 -15.68 -22.25
N GLN A 103 40.23 -15.02 -22.95
CA GLN A 103 40.13 -14.78 -24.41
C GLN A 103 39.90 -16.07 -25.24
N ALA A 104 40.35 -17.23 -24.76
CA ALA A 104 40.16 -18.51 -25.42
C ALA A 104 38.69 -18.98 -25.40
N GLU A 105 38.01 -18.85 -24.26
CA GLU A 105 36.60 -19.21 -24.10
C GLU A 105 35.68 -18.27 -24.88
N GLN A 106 36.03 -16.98 -24.99
CA GLN A 106 35.30 -16.04 -25.86
C GLN A 106 35.41 -16.41 -27.35
N ARG A 107 36.58 -16.89 -27.80
CA ARG A 107 36.78 -17.36 -29.18
C ARG A 107 35.98 -18.64 -29.44
N GLU A 108 35.95 -19.55 -28.49
CA GLU A 108 35.19 -20.80 -28.60
C GLU A 108 33.68 -20.55 -28.59
N ALA A 109 33.18 -19.69 -27.69
CA ALA A 109 31.79 -19.26 -27.69
C ALA A 109 31.38 -18.53 -28.99
N LEU A 110 32.29 -17.73 -29.58
CA LEU A 110 32.05 -17.09 -30.88
C LEU A 110 32.00 -18.12 -32.02
N LYS A 111 32.87 -19.13 -32.00
CA LYS A 111 32.88 -20.22 -32.98
C LYS A 111 31.58 -21.03 -32.90
N THR A 112 31.14 -21.42 -31.70
CA THR A 112 29.86 -22.11 -31.49
C THR A 112 28.66 -21.28 -31.96
N LYS A 113 28.68 -19.95 -31.74
CA LYS A 113 27.65 -19.05 -32.28
C LYS A 113 27.64 -19.04 -33.81
N LEU A 114 28.80 -18.98 -34.45
CA LEU A 114 28.92 -19.02 -35.91
C LEU A 114 28.47 -20.36 -36.48
N ASP A 115 28.78 -21.47 -35.82
CA ASP A 115 28.34 -22.81 -36.21
C ASP A 115 26.81 -22.97 -36.09
N ASN A 116 26.21 -22.45 -35.02
CA ASN A 116 24.75 -22.42 -34.86
C ASN A 116 24.05 -21.57 -35.93
N ILE A 117 24.65 -20.43 -36.31
CA ILE A 117 24.16 -19.59 -37.42
C ILE A 117 24.25 -20.35 -38.74
N ALA A 118 25.36 -21.05 -38.99
CA ALA A 118 25.56 -21.85 -40.20
C ALA A 118 24.58 -23.03 -40.28
N ALA A 119 24.35 -23.74 -39.17
CA ALA A 119 23.39 -24.83 -39.08
C ALA A 119 21.95 -24.35 -39.34
N THR A 120 21.57 -23.24 -38.72
CA THR A 120 20.26 -22.60 -38.94
C THR A 120 20.08 -22.17 -40.40
N ALA A 121 21.12 -21.58 -41.02
CA ALA A 121 21.08 -21.14 -42.41
C ALA A 121 20.96 -22.32 -43.39
N ARG A 122 21.63 -23.44 -43.12
CA ARG A 122 21.52 -24.68 -43.91
C ARG A 122 20.09 -25.22 -43.90
N ILE A 123 19.49 -25.37 -42.71
CA ILE A 123 18.10 -25.84 -42.57
C ILE A 123 17.15 -24.90 -43.33
N LYS A 124 17.33 -23.58 -43.18
CA LYS A 124 16.51 -22.59 -43.91
C LYS A 124 16.59 -22.75 -45.41
N ARG A 125 17.79 -22.98 -45.95
CA ARG A 125 18.03 -23.20 -47.39
C ARG A 125 17.36 -24.48 -47.88
N ASP A 126 17.58 -25.59 -47.17
CA ASP A 126 17.10 -26.91 -47.60
C ASP A 126 15.56 -27.02 -47.54
N TYR A 127 14.90 -26.17 -46.74
CA TYR A 127 13.44 -26.07 -46.71
C TYR A 127 12.85 -25.10 -47.75
N VAL A 128 13.65 -24.27 -48.43
CA VAL A 128 13.16 -23.42 -49.53
C VAL A 128 12.51 -24.28 -50.61
N ASP A 129 13.18 -25.36 -51.01
CA ASP A 129 12.69 -26.25 -52.06
C ASP A 129 11.44 -27.02 -51.62
N LYS A 130 11.37 -27.41 -50.33
CA LYS A 130 10.21 -28.07 -49.75
C LYS A 130 9.00 -27.14 -49.66
N PHE A 131 9.21 -25.86 -49.32
CA PHE A 131 8.16 -24.85 -49.32
C PHE A 131 7.74 -24.48 -50.74
N ALA A 132 8.64 -24.50 -51.73
CA ALA A 132 8.33 -24.22 -53.13
C ALA A 132 7.39 -25.25 -53.78
N ALA A 133 7.30 -26.46 -53.23
CA ALA A 133 6.31 -27.45 -53.64
C ALA A 133 4.86 -27.08 -53.22
N ILE A 134 4.69 -26.14 -52.28
CA ILE A 134 3.39 -25.79 -51.67
C ILE A 134 3.07 -24.29 -51.84
N LEU A 135 4.08 -23.43 -51.88
CA LEU A 135 3.97 -21.98 -51.91
C LEU A 135 4.51 -21.38 -53.20
N THR A 136 3.91 -20.27 -53.65
CA THR A 136 4.46 -19.47 -54.74
C THR A 136 5.72 -18.71 -54.31
N ALA A 137 6.56 -18.27 -55.25
CA ALA A 137 7.76 -17.51 -54.95
C ALA A 137 7.49 -16.24 -54.10
N GLU A 138 6.36 -15.56 -54.34
CA GLU A 138 5.95 -14.40 -53.55
C GLU A 138 5.55 -14.78 -52.12
N GLN A 139 4.85 -15.90 -51.96
CA GLN A 139 4.51 -16.44 -50.64
C GLN A 139 5.74 -16.93 -49.87
N ILE A 140 6.76 -17.49 -50.54
CA ILE A 140 8.02 -17.87 -49.88
C ILE A 140 8.77 -16.62 -49.39
N ARG A 141 8.80 -15.55 -50.20
CA ARG A 141 9.40 -14.27 -49.80
C ARG A 141 8.65 -13.67 -48.60
N GLN A 142 7.33 -13.69 -48.60
CA GLN A 142 6.52 -13.24 -47.47
C GLN A 142 6.73 -14.12 -46.23
N LEU A 143 6.83 -15.44 -46.38
CA LEU A 143 7.11 -16.38 -45.29
C LEU A 143 8.40 -16.00 -44.54
N TYR A 144 9.51 -15.78 -45.25
CA TYR A 144 10.78 -15.43 -44.61
C TYR A 144 10.77 -14.02 -43.98
N ASN A 145 10.02 -13.08 -44.54
CA ASN A 145 9.82 -11.75 -43.94
C ASN A 145 9.01 -11.83 -42.63
N THR A 146 7.91 -12.58 -42.65
CA THR A 146 7.05 -12.82 -41.49
C THR A 146 7.79 -13.62 -40.41
N GLU A 147 8.55 -14.65 -40.79
CA GLU A 147 9.44 -15.40 -39.89
C GLU A 147 10.49 -14.49 -39.23
N GLY A 148 11.10 -13.59 -40.00
CA GLY A 148 12.04 -12.59 -39.49
C GLY A 148 11.38 -11.65 -38.47
N ALA A 149 10.17 -11.18 -38.75
CA ALA A 149 9.40 -10.32 -37.86
C ALA A 149 8.94 -11.04 -36.58
N ILE A 150 8.49 -12.29 -36.70
CA ILE A 150 8.09 -13.15 -35.57
C ILE A 150 9.32 -13.47 -34.71
N SER A 151 10.46 -13.86 -35.30
CA SER A 151 11.71 -14.09 -34.57
C SER A 151 12.20 -12.83 -33.86
N THR A 152 12.08 -11.66 -34.50
CA THR A 152 12.44 -10.38 -33.88
C THR A 152 11.50 -10.00 -32.75
N ARG A 153 10.18 -10.24 -32.88
CA ARG A 153 9.22 -10.04 -31.79
C ARG A 153 9.44 -11.01 -30.64
N ILE A 154 9.67 -12.29 -30.91
CA ILE A 154 10.00 -13.30 -29.89
C ILE A 154 11.32 -12.94 -29.19
N LYS A 155 12.36 -12.51 -29.92
CA LYS A 155 13.62 -12.03 -29.34
C LYS A 155 13.43 -10.74 -28.54
N ARG A 156 12.60 -9.81 -29.00
CA ARG A 156 12.30 -8.56 -28.28
C ARG A 156 11.52 -8.84 -27.00
N THR A 157 10.51 -9.72 -27.06
CA THR A 157 9.74 -10.20 -25.92
C THR A 157 10.57 -11.07 -24.99
N ALA A 158 11.57 -11.82 -25.47
CA ALA A 158 12.52 -12.56 -24.65
C ALA A 158 13.61 -11.65 -24.05
N ALA A 159 13.96 -10.55 -24.72
CA ALA A 159 14.93 -9.55 -24.27
C ALA A 159 14.32 -8.61 -23.22
N THR A 160 13.05 -8.21 -23.34
CA THR A 160 12.31 -7.57 -22.22
C THR A 160 12.04 -8.55 -21.07
N ARG A 161 12.19 -9.86 -21.29
CA ARG A 161 11.92 -10.95 -20.32
C ARG A 161 13.18 -11.62 -19.77
N ARG A 162 14.37 -11.11 -20.11
CA ARG A 162 15.66 -11.46 -19.51
C ARG A 162 16.38 -10.20 -19.07
N VAL A 163 15.77 -9.49 -18.13
CA VAL A 163 16.57 -8.79 -17.12
C VAL A 163 17.34 -9.89 -16.38
N ARG A 164 18.67 -9.89 -16.49
CA ARG A 164 19.53 -10.77 -15.69
C ARG A 164 19.41 -10.29 -14.24
N GLU A 165 18.43 -10.83 -13.53
CA GLU A 165 18.24 -10.66 -12.10
C GLU A 165 19.56 -11.02 -11.39
N THR A 166 20.25 -10.01 -10.88
CA THR A 166 21.56 -10.17 -10.27
C THR A 166 21.43 -10.00 -8.76
N ASN A 167 22.05 -10.92 -8.01
CA ASN A 167 22.22 -10.76 -6.56
C ASN A 167 23.54 -10.03 -6.33
N VAL A 168 23.52 -8.99 -5.50
CA VAL A 168 24.68 -8.16 -5.20
C VAL A 168 24.88 -8.14 -3.69
N THR A 169 26.09 -8.44 -3.24
CA THR A 169 26.48 -8.35 -1.83
C THR A 169 27.48 -7.22 -1.69
N GLY A 170 27.34 -6.36 -0.67
CA GLY A 170 28.28 -5.27 -0.42
C GLY A 170 29.73 -5.77 -0.31
N SER A 171 30.67 -5.02 -0.87
CA SER A 171 32.10 -5.35 -0.82
C SER A 171 32.75 -5.01 0.53
N GLY A 172 32.11 -4.14 1.34
CA GLY A 172 32.65 -3.48 2.52
C GLY A 172 33.43 -2.18 2.21
N ASN A 173 33.70 -1.89 0.94
CA ASN A 173 34.49 -0.73 0.52
C ASN A 173 33.58 0.46 0.23
N ILE A 174 33.34 1.30 1.24
CA ILE A 174 32.45 2.46 1.12
C ILE A 174 33.10 3.57 0.28
N VAL A 175 32.38 4.01 -0.75
CA VAL A 175 32.72 5.14 -1.61
C VAL A 175 31.60 6.17 -1.62
N SER A 176 31.88 7.39 -2.08
CA SER A 176 30.88 8.44 -2.25
C SER A 176 30.92 8.98 -3.67
N GLN A 177 29.75 9.20 -4.24
CA GLN A 177 29.57 9.71 -5.60
C GLN A 177 28.63 10.92 -5.57
N SER A 178 29.05 12.01 -6.21
CA SER A 178 28.17 13.14 -6.48
C SER A 178 27.32 12.84 -7.72
N LEU A 179 26.01 12.99 -7.58
CA LEU A 179 25.04 12.90 -8.69
C LEU A 179 24.65 14.28 -9.23
N GLY A 180 25.36 15.34 -8.81
CA GLY A 180 25.10 16.72 -9.22
C GLY A 180 23.96 17.39 -8.44
N ALA A 181 23.51 18.55 -8.91
CA ALA A 181 22.46 19.32 -8.23
C ALA A 181 21.10 18.60 -8.26
N ALA A 182 20.31 18.77 -7.18
CA ALA A 182 18.94 18.26 -7.12
C ALA A 182 17.99 19.02 -8.07
N GLY A 183 18.23 20.31 -8.27
CA GLY A 183 17.26 21.21 -8.90
C GLY A 183 16.10 21.53 -7.95
N ASP A 184 15.07 22.19 -8.48
CA ASP A 184 13.81 22.39 -7.78
C ASP A 184 12.93 21.14 -7.93
N TYR A 185 12.42 20.63 -6.83
CA TYR A 185 11.58 19.44 -6.79
C TYR A 185 10.50 19.57 -5.71
N SER A 186 9.32 19.02 -5.98
CA SER A 186 8.17 19.07 -5.07
C SER A 186 7.86 17.72 -4.43
N VAL A 187 8.39 16.63 -4.99
CA VAL A 187 8.18 15.26 -4.54
C VAL A 187 9.52 14.55 -4.35
N LEU A 188 9.68 13.86 -3.22
CA LEU A 188 10.81 12.95 -2.95
C LEU A 188 10.27 11.56 -2.62
N GLU A 189 10.65 10.56 -3.40
CA GLU A 189 10.34 9.16 -3.15
C GLU A 189 11.61 8.35 -2.92
N VAL A 190 11.63 7.52 -1.88
CA VAL A 190 12.79 6.70 -1.51
C VAL A 190 12.36 5.25 -1.31
N PHE A 191 13.05 4.36 -1.99
CA PHE A 191 12.79 2.93 -2.01
C PHE A 191 14.02 2.12 -1.57
N ASN A 192 13.78 0.87 -1.19
CA ASN A 192 14.79 -0.20 -1.11
C ASN A 192 15.93 0.02 -0.10
N ASP A 193 15.63 0.13 1.19
CA ASP A 193 16.61 0.27 2.29
C ASP A 193 17.60 1.46 2.17
N ILE A 194 17.38 2.37 1.21
CA ILE A 194 18.17 3.58 1.06
C ILE A 194 17.76 4.59 2.13
N GLU A 195 18.73 5.16 2.82
CA GLU A 195 18.53 6.25 3.78
C GLU A 195 18.86 7.60 3.15
N VAL A 196 17.87 8.49 3.08
CA VAL A 196 18.03 9.83 2.53
C VAL A 196 17.89 10.89 3.62
N THR A 197 18.88 11.77 3.70
CA THR A 197 18.82 12.99 4.50
C THR A 197 18.60 14.19 3.60
N VAL A 198 17.49 14.91 3.79
CA VAL A 198 17.25 16.20 3.13
C VAL A 198 17.90 17.29 3.96
N SER A 199 18.92 17.95 3.39
CA SER A 199 19.79 18.89 4.10
C SER A 199 19.70 20.31 3.53
N PRO A 200 19.55 21.35 4.37
CA PRO A 200 19.44 22.73 3.90
C PRO A 200 20.80 23.32 3.47
N THR A 201 21.91 22.69 3.87
CA THR A 201 23.27 23.13 3.56
C THR A 201 23.89 22.42 2.37
N ALA A 202 23.29 21.32 1.92
CA ALA A 202 23.78 20.57 0.78
C ALA A 202 23.47 21.30 -0.54
N THR A 203 24.41 21.30 -1.47
CA THR A 203 24.25 21.89 -2.81
C THR A 203 24.20 20.84 -3.92
N GLN A 204 24.67 19.63 -3.63
CA GLN A 204 24.68 18.49 -4.54
C GLN A 204 24.10 17.27 -3.85
N ILE A 205 23.53 16.37 -4.65
CA ILE A 205 23.14 15.04 -4.22
C ILE A 205 24.41 14.20 -4.10
N ILE A 206 24.65 13.67 -2.90
CA ILE A 206 25.80 12.80 -2.61
C ILE A 206 25.24 11.45 -2.18
N VAL A 207 25.64 10.38 -2.86
CA VAL A 207 25.30 9.00 -2.48
C VAL A 207 26.55 8.34 -1.94
N THR A 208 26.41 7.61 -0.84
CA THR A 208 27.48 6.88 -0.16
C THR A 208 27.04 5.43 0.01
N ALA A 209 27.82 4.51 -0.56
CA ALA A 209 27.54 3.07 -0.59
C ALA A 209 28.82 2.29 -0.91
N ASP A 210 28.78 0.96 -0.85
CA ASP A 210 29.84 0.10 -1.35
C ASP A 210 30.14 0.35 -2.84
N ASP A 211 31.41 0.26 -3.24
CA ASP A 211 31.87 0.49 -4.62
C ASP A 211 31.16 -0.37 -5.68
N ASN A 212 30.83 -1.61 -5.34
CA ASN A 212 30.12 -2.54 -6.23
C ASN A 212 28.59 -2.38 -6.19
N VAL A 213 28.05 -1.60 -5.24
CA VAL A 213 26.63 -1.37 -5.03
C VAL A 213 26.20 0.01 -5.52
N ILE A 214 27.07 1.01 -5.43
CA ILE A 214 26.74 2.40 -5.76
C ILE A 214 26.20 2.57 -7.18
N ASP A 215 26.71 1.79 -8.14
CA ASP A 215 26.26 1.78 -9.52
C ASP A 215 24.81 1.27 -9.70
N TRP A 216 24.29 0.50 -8.74
CA TRP A 216 22.92 -0.03 -8.73
C TRP A 216 21.90 0.97 -8.18
N VAL A 217 22.35 2.00 -7.46
CA VAL A 217 21.49 3.08 -6.99
C VAL A 217 21.04 3.91 -8.18
N THR A 218 19.73 4.12 -8.30
CA THR A 218 19.13 4.96 -9.33
C THR A 218 18.64 6.26 -8.74
N LEU A 219 18.76 7.32 -9.52
CA LEU A 219 18.13 8.61 -9.26
C LEU A 219 17.37 9.01 -10.52
N ASP A 220 16.04 8.97 -10.44
CA ASP A 220 15.17 9.47 -11.51
C ASP A 220 14.69 10.90 -11.19
N ARG A 221 14.69 11.76 -12.21
CA ARG A 221 14.33 13.17 -12.14
C ARG A 221 13.26 13.48 -13.19
N GLN A 222 12.01 13.08 -12.95
CA GLN A 222 10.90 13.33 -13.87
C GLN A 222 9.85 14.24 -13.25
N GLY A 223 9.45 15.28 -13.98
CA GLY A 223 8.26 16.07 -13.65
C GLY A 223 8.26 16.74 -12.27
N GLY A 224 9.43 17.13 -11.75
CA GLY A 224 9.57 17.73 -10.41
C GLY A 224 9.59 16.70 -9.26
N SER A 225 9.70 15.41 -9.58
CA SER A 225 9.90 14.32 -8.63
C SER A 225 11.35 13.84 -8.65
N LEU A 226 11.90 13.62 -7.46
CA LEU A 226 13.14 12.88 -7.25
C LEU A 226 12.82 11.51 -6.67
N THR A 227 13.24 10.46 -7.39
CA THR A 227 13.02 9.09 -6.95
C THR A 227 14.37 8.38 -6.79
N LEU A 228 14.68 7.94 -5.56
CA LEU A 228 15.85 7.12 -5.26
C LEU A 228 15.42 5.68 -5.00
N GLY A 229 16.13 4.73 -5.61
CA GLY A 229 15.87 3.30 -5.44
C GLY A 229 16.98 2.48 -6.06
N PHE A 230 16.66 1.23 -6.42
CA PHE A 230 17.57 0.39 -7.20
C PHE A 230 17.14 0.25 -8.64
N ARG A 231 18.12 -0.09 -9.47
CA ARG A 231 17.90 -0.61 -10.82
C ARG A 231 16.94 -1.82 -10.77
N PRO A 232 15.95 -1.91 -11.67
CA PRO A 232 15.02 -3.05 -11.73
C PRO A 232 15.70 -4.41 -11.87
N GLU A 233 16.94 -4.43 -12.37
CA GLU A 233 17.76 -5.62 -12.56
C GLU A 233 18.36 -6.21 -11.27
N ALA A 234 18.37 -5.45 -10.17
CA ALA A 234 18.83 -5.95 -8.88
C ALA A 234 17.73 -6.79 -8.21
N ARG A 235 17.90 -8.11 -8.21
CA ARG A 235 16.94 -9.04 -7.57
C ARG A 235 17.00 -8.95 -6.05
N SER A 236 18.22 -8.88 -5.53
CA SER A 236 18.50 -8.78 -4.10
C SER A 236 19.82 -8.07 -3.89
N ILE A 237 19.83 -7.10 -2.99
CA ILE A 237 21.02 -6.43 -2.50
C ILE A 237 21.09 -6.67 -1.00
N THR A 238 22.19 -7.24 -0.52
CA THR A 238 22.35 -7.67 0.88
C THR A 238 23.66 -7.18 1.48
N ASP A 239 23.68 -6.97 2.80
CA ASP A 239 24.85 -6.49 3.54
C ASP A 239 25.36 -5.14 3.01
N VAL A 240 24.42 -4.20 2.84
CA VAL A 240 24.70 -2.86 2.34
C VAL A 240 24.11 -1.82 3.27
N HIS A 241 24.80 -0.70 3.42
CA HIS A 241 24.26 0.48 4.06
C HIS A 241 24.42 1.66 3.10
N ILE A 242 23.32 2.05 2.46
CA ILE A 242 23.33 3.11 1.46
C ILE A 242 22.70 4.35 2.06
N THR A 243 23.47 5.43 2.04
CA THR A 243 23.00 6.75 2.49
C THR A 243 23.08 7.74 1.33
N ALA A 244 22.18 8.72 1.32
CA ALA A 244 22.25 9.83 0.39
C ALA A 244 21.89 11.15 1.07
N ILE A 245 22.59 12.20 0.71
CA ILE A 245 22.29 13.57 1.12
C ILE A 245 21.67 14.27 -0.08
N VAL A 246 20.48 14.83 0.10
CA VAL A 246 19.75 15.56 -0.95
C VAL A 246 19.60 17.03 -0.52
N PRO A 247 20.00 18.01 -1.35
CA PRO A 247 19.73 19.43 -1.14
C PRO A 247 18.25 19.71 -0.91
N ALA A 248 17.92 20.50 0.10
CA ALA A 248 16.55 20.90 0.36
C ALA A 248 15.96 21.75 -0.77
N SER A 249 14.71 21.46 -1.12
CA SER A 249 13.92 22.26 -2.06
C SER A 249 12.84 23.04 -1.32
N ALA A 250 12.66 24.32 -1.67
CA ALA A 250 11.58 25.15 -1.13
C ALA A 250 10.19 24.71 -1.63
N SER A 251 10.12 24.00 -2.76
CA SER A 251 8.88 23.48 -3.33
C SER A 251 8.49 22.11 -2.77
N LEU A 252 9.34 21.50 -1.93
CA LEU A 252 9.13 20.16 -1.40
C LEU A 252 7.87 20.10 -0.52
N SER A 253 6.88 19.34 -0.98
CA SER A 253 5.57 19.23 -0.34
C SER A 253 5.14 17.77 -0.15
N ARG A 254 5.73 16.83 -0.88
CA ARG A 254 5.44 15.40 -0.73
C ARG A 254 6.71 14.58 -0.50
N ILE A 255 6.71 13.78 0.55
CA ILE A 255 7.76 12.80 0.81
C ILE A 255 7.18 11.41 1.01
N ARG A 256 7.81 10.40 0.40
CA ARG A 256 7.34 9.02 0.45
C ARG A 256 8.49 8.05 0.65
N ALA A 257 8.48 7.37 1.78
CA ALA A 257 9.35 6.23 2.04
C ALA A 257 8.60 4.91 1.77
N ASN A 258 9.18 4.03 0.97
CA ASN A 258 8.59 2.73 0.65
C ASN A 258 9.66 1.63 0.64
N SER A 259 9.25 0.37 0.76
CA SER A 259 10.16 -0.79 0.72
C SER A 259 11.39 -0.59 1.61
N TYR A 260 11.15 -0.29 2.89
CA TYR A 260 12.18 -0.01 3.90
C TYR A 260 13.08 1.21 3.68
N GLY A 261 12.83 2.05 2.66
CA GLY A 261 13.50 3.33 2.50
C GLY A 261 13.32 4.22 3.75
N ARG A 262 14.32 5.05 4.05
CA ARG A 262 14.28 6.01 5.15
C ARG A 262 14.45 7.43 4.63
N ILE A 263 13.62 8.36 5.11
CA ILE A 263 13.75 9.79 4.85
C ILE A 263 13.90 10.52 6.18
N VAL A 264 14.91 11.39 6.29
CA VAL A 264 15.11 12.31 7.39
C VAL A 264 15.18 13.73 6.82
N CYS A 265 14.16 14.55 7.09
CA CYS A 265 14.15 15.96 6.71
C CYS A 265 14.69 16.81 7.87
N GLN A 266 15.77 17.56 7.62
CA GLN A 266 16.39 18.43 8.62
C GLN A 266 15.72 19.81 8.71
N MET A 267 14.72 20.07 7.88
CA MET A 267 13.92 21.29 7.85
C MET A 267 12.43 20.94 7.85
N PRO A 268 11.57 21.80 8.41
CA PRO A 268 10.13 21.61 8.32
C PRO A 268 9.66 21.77 6.87
N LEU A 269 8.77 20.89 6.44
CA LEU A 269 8.07 21.02 5.16
C LEU A 269 7.05 22.16 5.26
N LYS A 270 7.13 23.13 4.34
CA LYS A 270 6.24 24.30 4.31
C LYS A 270 5.58 24.43 2.95
N ALA A 271 4.28 24.13 2.90
CA ALA A 271 3.47 24.26 1.69
C ALA A 271 1.98 24.36 2.05
N SER A 272 1.14 24.81 1.11
CA SER A 272 -0.32 24.82 1.30
C SER A 272 -0.87 23.41 1.55
N LYS A 273 -0.29 22.41 0.88
CA LYS A 273 -0.57 21.00 1.13
C LYS A 273 0.74 20.24 1.33
N VAL A 274 0.84 19.49 2.43
CA VAL A 274 1.96 18.58 2.70
C VAL A 274 1.46 17.15 2.81
N THR A 275 2.14 16.22 2.14
CA THR A 275 1.82 14.79 2.17
C THR A 275 3.05 13.99 2.62
N ILE A 276 2.92 13.23 3.70
CA ILE A 276 3.98 12.38 4.25
C ILE A 276 3.52 10.93 4.25
N GLU A 277 4.25 10.07 3.54
CA GLU A 277 3.89 8.67 3.35
C GLU A 277 5.01 7.74 3.80
N ALA A 278 4.67 6.76 4.65
CA ALA A 278 5.55 5.68 5.05
C ALA A 278 4.86 4.34 4.77
N LEU A 279 5.37 3.60 3.79
CA LEU A 279 4.73 2.40 3.24
C LEU A 279 5.68 1.20 3.30
N THR A 280 5.15 0.00 3.51
CA THR A 280 5.91 -1.27 3.36
C THR A 280 7.26 -1.23 4.10
N GLY A 281 7.21 -0.98 5.41
CA GLY A 281 8.40 -0.87 6.26
C GLY A 281 9.19 0.44 6.14
N GLY A 282 8.78 1.36 5.26
CA GLY A 282 9.41 2.68 5.09
C GLY A 282 9.34 3.53 6.35
N SER A 283 10.30 4.43 6.52
CA SER A 283 10.42 5.30 7.70
C SER A 283 10.61 6.76 7.29
N VAL A 284 9.84 7.66 7.88
CA VAL A 284 9.97 9.11 7.65
C VAL A 284 10.13 9.84 8.98
N THR A 285 11.13 10.71 9.07
CA THR A 285 11.27 11.71 10.14
C THR A 285 11.22 13.08 9.52
N ALA A 286 10.15 13.84 9.78
CA ALA A 286 9.95 15.16 9.21
C ALA A 286 8.97 16.00 10.03
N ASP A 287 9.32 17.27 10.22
CA ASP A 287 8.39 18.27 10.74
C ASP A 287 7.60 18.90 9.58
N ALA A 288 6.39 19.39 9.86
CA ALA A 288 5.55 20.03 8.85
C ALA A 288 4.75 21.22 9.40
N ASP A 289 4.55 22.23 8.55
CA ASP A 289 3.79 23.45 8.80
C ASP A 289 3.00 23.77 7.51
N ALA A 290 1.70 23.45 7.48
CA ALA A 290 0.90 23.44 6.25
C ALA A 290 -0.60 23.78 6.44
N ASP A 291 -1.30 24.28 5.42
CA ASP A 291 -2.76 24.45 5.54
C ASP A 291 -3.49 23.10 5.55
N GLN A 292 -3.04 22.15 4.72
CA GLN A 292 -3.56 20.80 4.63
C GLN A 292 -2.44 19.77 4.81
N LEU A 293 -2.56 18.92 5.82
CA LEU A 293 -1.63 17.84 6.09
C LEU A 293 -2.28 16.48 5.82
N GLU A 294 -1.60 15.64 5.03
CA GLU A 294 -1.98 14.24 4.82
C GLU A 294 -0.85 13.33 5.31
N LEU A 295 -1.14 12.46 6.27
CA LEU A 295 -0.22 11.42 6.74
C LEU A 295 -0.78 10.05 6.38
N LEU A 296 0.05 9.23 5.75
CA LEU A 296 -0.29 7.83 5.45
C LEU A 296 0.82 6.90 5.93
N ALA A 297 0.53 6.10 6.94
CA ALA A 297 1.40 5.01 7.38
C ALA A 297 0.72 3.67 7.12
N ASN A 298 1.31 2.82 6.28
CA ASN A 298 0.73 1.53 5.91
C ASN A 298 1.79 0.43 5.82
N ASN A 299 1.36 -0.82 6.09
CA ASN A 299 2.21 -2.01 6.04
C ASN A 299 3.52 -1.82 6.82
N TYR A 300 3.42 -1.63 8.14
CA TYR A 300 4.56 -1.44 9.05
C TYR A 300 5.37 -0.15 8.80
N GLY A 301 4.76 0.87 8.19
CA GLY A 301 5.38 2.18 8.00
C GLY A 301 5.59 2.93 9.32
N LYS A 302 6.62 3.76 9.39
CA LYS A 302 6.96 4.58 10.57
C LYS A 302 7.02 6.06 10.20
N ILE A 303 6.34 6.91 10.95
CA ILE A 303 6.41 8.37 10.79
C ILE A 303 6.72 9.01 12.16
N GLN A 304 7.65 9.96 12.17
CA GLN A 304 8.03 10.74 13.35
C GLN A 304 8.15 12.22 13.00
N GLY A 305 7.72 13.10 13.91
CA GLY A 305 7.88 14.55 13.75
C GLY A 305 6.88 15.40 14.53
N SER A 306 7.04 16.72 14.44
CA SER A 306 6.10 17.72 14.95
C SER A 306 5.33 18.35 13.80
N LEU A 307 4.01 18.33 13.91
CA LEU A 307 3.11 18.58 12.80
C LEU A 307 2.13 19.69 13.15
N GLN A 308 2.23 20.81 12.43
CA GLN A 308 1.33 21.95 12.55
C GLN A 308 0.52 22.07 11.27
N ALA A 309 -0.80 22.18 11.40
CA ALA A 309 -1.66 22.38 10.24
C ALA A 309 -2.93 23.18 10.51
N THR A 310 -3.58 23.67 9.45
CA THR A 310 -4.97 24.13 9.58
C THR A 310 -5.94 22.94 9.59
N ARG A 311 -5.75 21.99 8.68
CA ARG A 311 -6.49 20.72 8.64
C ARG A 311 -5.54 19.55 8.47
N ALA A 312 -5.85 18.44 9.13
CA ALA A 312 -5.06 17.21 9.00
C ALA A 312 -5.94 15.98 8.76
N ALA A 313 -5.47 15.10 7.88
CA ALA A 313 -6.02 13.77 7.65
C ALA A 313 -4.90 12.73 7.87
N VAL A 314 -5.06 11.90 8.89
CA VAL A 314 -4.06 10.89 9.31
C VAL A 314 -4.66 9.50 9.15
N GLN A 315 -3.98 8.63 8.40
CA GLN A 315 -4.38 7.24 8.18
C GLN A 315 -3.25 6.30 8.57
N ILE A 316 -3.52 5.41 9.52
CA ILE A 316 -2.54 4.46 10.04
C ILE A 316 -3.12 3.05 9.97
N ASN A 317 -2.45 2.18 9.23
CA ASN A 317 -2.95 0.85 8.91
C ASN A 317 -1.87 -0.22 9.08
N THR A 318 -2.30 -1.47 9.26
CA THR A 318 -1.46 -2.68 9.14
C THR A 318 -0.16 -2.59 9.96
N GLY A 319 -0.30 -2.49 11.28
CA GLY A 319 0.84 -2.48 12.21
C GLY A 319 1.77 -1.27 12.11
N SER A 320 1.39 -0.23 11.37
CA SER A 320 2.19 0.99 11.23
C SER A 320 2.17 1.83 12.51
N ILE A 321 3.22 2.61 12.72
CA ILE A 321 3.43 3.40 13.93
C ILE A 321 3.70 4.85 13.57
N VAL A 322 2.89 5.78 14.09
CA VAL A 322 3.18 7.21 14.03
C VAL A 322 3.49 7.72 15.43
N THR A 323 4.63 8.38 15.58
CA THR A 323 5.04 9.03 16.83
C THR A 323 5.17 10.53 16.59
N ALA A 324 4.11 11.29 16.85
CA ALA A 324 4.06 12.70 16.48
C ALA A 324 3.19 13.53 17.43
N SER A 325 3.50 14.82 17.51
CA SER A 325 2.57 15.82 18.05
C SER A 325 1.86 16.52 16.90
N ILE A 326 0.52 16.61 16.97
CA ILE A 326 -0.31 17.25 15.94
C ILE A 326 -1.01 18.46 16.54
N GLN A 327 -0.80 19.63 15.96
CA GLN A 327 -1.52 20.86 16.31
C GLN A 327 -2.28 21.36 15.09
N CYS A 328 -3.61 21.32 15.20
CA CYS A 328 -4.53 21.77 14.17
C CYS A 328 -5.27 23.03 14.62
N THR A 329 -5.26 24.10 13.81
CA THR A 329 -6.09 25.29 14.11
C THR A 329 -7.57 25.06 13.73
N GLY A 330 -7.84 24.13 12.81
CA GLY A 330 -9.17 23.73 12.35
C GLY A 330 -9.46 22.26 12.65
N ASP A 331 -9.79 21.51 11.58
CA ASP A 331 -10.34 20.16 11.67
C ASP A 331 -9.23 19.11 11.53
N CYS A 332 -9.23 18.14 12.44
CA CYS A 332 -8.28 17.04 12.45
C CYS A 332 -9.02 15.71 12.43
N THR A 333 -8.75 14.87 11.43
CA THR A 333 -9.31 13.52 11.31
C THR A 333 -8.20 12.49 11.39
N ILE A 334 -8.32 11.55 12.32
CA ILE A 334 -7.33 10.49 12.55
C ILE A 334 -8.05 9.15 12.50
N SER A 335 -7.59 8.26 11.62
CA SER A 335 -8.12 6.91 11.45
C SER A 335 -7.01 5.89 11.66
N LEU A 336 -7.19 5.06 12.69
CA LEU A 336 -6.29 3.97 13.05
C LEU A 336 -6.99 2.63 12.79
N ARG A 337 -6.44 1.80 11.91
CA ARG A 337 -7.03 0.49 11.56
C ARG A 337 -5.97 -0.60 11.61
N ASN A 338 -6.42 -1.85 11.70
CA ASN A 338 -5.59 -3.06 11.53
C ASN A 338 -4.27 -2.99 12.32
N TYR A 339 -4.37 -2.85 13.64
CA TYR A 339 -3.25 -2.77 14.57
C TYR A 339 -2.34 -1.53 14.41
N GLY A 340 -2.80 -0.49 13.71
CA GLY A 340 -2.12 0.80 13.64
C GLY A 340 -1.96 1.45 15.02
N GLN A 341 -0.83 2.13 15.24
CA GLN A 341 -0.52 2.78 16.51
C GLN A 341 -0.20 4.25 16.32
N PHE A 342 -0.81 5.10 17.13
CA PHE A 342 -0.43 6.50 17.27
C PHE A 342 0.09 6.75 18.68
N LYS A 343 1.24 7.43 18.78
CA LYS A 343 1.88 7.82 20.04
C LYS A 343 2.19 9.30 20.01
N GLY A 344 1.57 10.07 20.89
CA GLY A 344 1.78 11.50 21.02
C GLY A 344 0.49 12.28 21.09
N ASP A 345 0.63 13.60 21.21
CA ASP A 345 -0.49 14.47 21.58
C ASP A 345 -1.16 15.07 20.35
N ALA A 346 -2.47 15.32 20.46
CA ALA A 346 -3.24 16.04 19.47
C ALA A 346 -3.98 17.22 20.08
N GLN A 347 -3.84 18.38 19.45
CA GLN A 347 -4.61 19.58 19.73
C GLN A 347 -5.36 20.00 18.46
N ALA A 348 -6.67 20.25 18.55
CA ALA A 348 -7.45 20.73 17.41
C ALA A 348 -8.60 21.63 17.85
N ARG A 349 -9.22 22.39 16.93
CA ARG A 349 -10.54 22.97 17.21
C ARG A 349 -11.62 21.89 17.18
N MET A 350 -11.58 21.04 16.15
CA MET A 350 -12.44 19.87 15.98
C MET A 350 -11.58 18.64 15.72
N LEU A 351 -11.71 17.60 16.55
CA LEU A 351 -10.97 16.35 16.40
C LEU A 351 -11.93 15.17 16.24
N THR A 352 -11.75 14.40 15.16
CA THR A 352 -12.36 13.09 14.98
C THR A 352 -11.27 12.03 15.02
N LEU A 353 -11.35 11.09 15.97
CA LEU A 353 -10.45 9.95 16.10
C LEU A 353 -11.25 8.65 16.05
N ASP A 354 -10.98 7.83 15.03
CA ASP A 354 -11.53 6.48 14.87
C ASP A 354 -10.42 5.44 15.02
N ALA A 355 -10.51 4.63 16.08
CA ALA A 355 -9.62 3.52 16.36
C ALA A 355 -10.37 2.19 16.16
N GLY A 356 -10.08 1.49 15.05
CA GLY A 356 -10.63 0.19 14.69
C GLY A 356 -9.60 -0.93 14.58
N GLY A 357 -10.04 -2.19 14.71
CA GLY A 357 -9.25 -3.37 14.30
C GLY A 357 -7.98 -3.59 15.13
N GLY A 358 -8.10 -3.54 16.45
CA GLY A 358 -6.97 -3.74 17.38
C GLY A 358 -5.97 -2.57 17.42
N SER A 359 -6.27 -1.44 16.78
CA SER A 359 -5.42 -0.25 16.79
C SER A 359 -5.34 0.40 18.18
N THR A 360 -4.33 1.23 18.39
CA THR A 360 -4.12 1.91 19.67
C THR A 360 -3.73 3.37 19.47
N TRP A 361 -4.48 4.26 20.10
CA TRP A 361 -4.09 5.65 20.37
C TRP A 361 -3.53 5.74 21.78
N ASN A 362 -2.39 6.42 21.93
CA ASN A 362 -1.81 6.77 23.23
C ASN A 362 -1.26 8.20 23.21
N GLY A 363 -1.93 9.10 23.91
CA GLY A 363 -1.48 10.48 24.09
C GLY A 363 -2.60 11.42 24.53
N ASN A 364 -2.23 12.63 24.90
CA ASN A 364 -3.16 13.66 25.34
C ASN A 364 -3.96 14.22 24.16
N VAL A 365 -5.25 14.45 24.39
CA VAL A 365 -6.16 15.01 23.39
C VAL A 365 -6.78 16.30 23.93
N VAL A 366 -6.64 17.39 23.19
CA VAL A 366 -7.26 18.68 23.51
C VAL A 366 -8.03 19.17 22.30
N ALA A 367 -9.36 19.22 22.38
CA ALA A 367 -10.17 19.75 21.30
C ALA A 367 -11.42 20.48 21.79
N GLY A 368 -11.88 21.52 21.08
CA GLY A 368 -13.17 22.16 21.39
C GLY A 368 -14.33 21.16 21.22
N ASP A 369 -14.44 20.61 20.00
CA ASP A 369 -15.37 19.53 19.67
C ASP A 369 -14.60 18.22 19.45
N LEU A 370 -14.97 17.18 20.20
CA LEU A 370 -14.25 15.91 20.22
C LEU A 370 -15.17 14.72 19.89
N HIS A 371 -14.83 13.99 18.82
CA HIS A 371 -15.51 12.76 18.42
C HIS A 371 -14.55 11.57 18.48
N LEU A 372 -14.79 10.66 19.42
CA LEU A 372 -13.98 9.46 19.62
C LEU A 372 -14.77 8.20 19.33
N THR A 373 -14.26 7.37 18.43
CA THR A 373 -14.85 6.07 18.11
C THR A 373 -13.80 4.97 18.30
N ALA A 374 -14.08 4.00 19.17
CA ALA A 374 -13.28 2.81 19.35
C ALA A 374 -14.10 1.58 18.94
N THR A 375 -13.70 0.89 17.88
CA THR A 375 -14.42 -0.27 17.32
C THR A 375 -13.51 -1.48 17.17
N ASN A 376 -14.07 -2.69 17.11
CA ASN A 376 -13.32 -3.91 16.74
C ASN A 376 -12.00 -4.04 17.51
N TYR A 377 -12.06 -4.01 18.85
CA TYR A 377 -10.91 -4.07 19.76
C TYR A 377 -9.93 -2.88 19.69
N GLY A 378 -10.29 -1.78 19.02
CA GLY A 378 -9.53 -0.54 19.03
C GLY A 378 -9.48 0.08 20.43
N LYS A 379 -8.37 0.75 20.74
CA LYS A 379 -8.08 1.27 22.07
C LYS A 379 -7.70 2.75 21.99
N ILE A 380 -8.35 3.58 22.79
CA ILE A 380 -8.03 5.00 22.93
C ILE A 380 -7.66 5.27 24.38
N PHE A 381 -6.41 5.65 24.60
CA PHE A 381 -5.85 5.91 25.92
C PHE A 381 -5.23 7.30 26.01
N GLY A 382 -5.49 7.97 27.13
CA GLY A 382 -4.83 9.23 27.48
C GLY A 382 -5.78 10.22 28.13
N PRO A 383 -5.27 11.34 28.67
CA PRO A 383 -6.08 12.46 29.12
C PRO A 383 -6.81 13.10 27.93
N MET A 384 -8.05 13.56 28.14
CA MET A 384 -8.84 14.17 27.07
C MET A 384 -9.60 15.39 27.59
N HIS A 385 -9.45 16.52 26.90
CA HIS A 385 -10.02 17.81 27.27
C HIS A 385 -10.83 18.38 26.11
N GLY A 386 -11.98 18.97 26.43
CA GLY A 386 -12.85 19.60 25.43
C GLY A 386 -14.14 20.16 25.96
N ASP A 387 -14.84 20.93 25.13
CA ASP A 387 -16.12 21.56 25.49
C ASP A 387 -17.29 20.59 25.27
N THR A 388 -17.37 20.01 24.06
CA THR A 388 -18.41 19.06 23.65
C THR A 388 -17.77 17.75 23.23
N VAL A 389 -18.15 16.64 23.86
CA VAL A 389 -17.55 15.33 23.57
C VAL A 389 -18.56 14.25 23.23
N SER A 390 -18.30 13.51 22.16
CA SER A 390 -19.02 12.31 21.76
C SER A 390 -18.09 11.11 21.76
N LEU A 391 -18.42 10.12 22.60
CA LEU A 391 -17.67 8.88 22.75
C LEU A 391 -18.51 7.70 22.26
N LYS A 392 -17.90 6.85 21.43
CA LYS A 392 -18.52 5.61 20.97
C LYS A 392 -17.55 4.45 21.11
N ALA A 393 -17.89 3.45 21.92
CA ALA A 393 -17.16 2.20 22.02
C ALA A 393 -18.03 1.03 21.54
N ALA A 394 -17.54 0.23 20.59
CA ALA A 394 -18.25 -0.92 20.04
C ALA A 394 -17.34 -2.11 19.73
N GLY A 395 -17.89 -3.32 19.66
CA GLY A 395 -17.15 -4.51 19.21
C GLY A 395 -15.88 -4.77 20.01
N GLY A 396 -15.96 -4.70 21.34
CA GLY A 396 -14.80 -4.84 22.23
C GLY A 396 -13.84 -3.64 22.26
N GLY A 397 -14.18 -2.52 21.61
CA GLY A 397 -13.41 -1.28 21.67
C GLY A 397 -13.35 -0.69 23.08
N VAL A 398 -12.24 -0.01 23.40
CA VAL A 398 -11.98 0.54 24.74
C VAL A 398 -11.59 2.01 24.64
N ILE A 399 -12.28 2.86 25.40
CA ILE A 399 -11.90 4.26 25.62
C ILE A 399 -11.61 4.42 27.12
N ARG A 400 -10.40 4.86 27.48
CA ARG A 400 -10.02 5.10 28.87
C ARG A 400 -9.15 6.34 29.03
N GLY A 401 -9.46 7.17 30.00
CA GLY A 401 -8.72 8.40 30.24
C GLY A 401 -9.17 9.19 31.47
N THR A 402 -8.52 10.32 31.69
CA THR A 402 -8.98 11.38 32.61
C THR A 402 -9.59 12.52 31.81
N PHE A 403 -10.61 13.16 32.38
CA PHE A 403 -11.49 14.05 31.62
C PHE A 403 -11.83 15.36 32.34
N SER A 404 -12.02 16.42 31.55
CA SER A 404 -12.43 17.76 32.03
C SER A 404 -13.28 18.45 30.96
N TRP A 405 -14.61 18.30 31.05
CA TRP A 405 -15.57 18.74 30.03
C TRP A 405 -16.78 19.45 30.63
N LYS A 406 -17.50 20.21 29.80
CA LYS A 406 -18.80 20.79 30.20
C LYS A 406 -19.94 19.77 30.01
N GLN A 407 -19.92 19.05 28.88
CA GLN A 407 -21.00 18.15 28.46
C GLN A 407 -20.45 16.96 27.68
N PHE A 408 -21.09 15.79 27.78
CA PHE A 408 -20.74 14.63 26.95
C PHE A 408 -21.89 13.71 26.59
N THR A 409 -21.70 12.97 25.50
CA THR A 409 -22.50 11.81 25.11
C THR A 409 -21.60 10.59 25.02
N ALA A 410 -21.94 9.50 25.71
CA ALA A 410 -21.20 8.26 25.69
C ALA A 410 -22.08 7.09 25.27
N THR A 411 -21.64 6.34 24.26
CA THR A 411 -22.35 5.17 23.75
C THR A 411 -21.44 3.94 23.79
N ALA A 412 -21.75 2.98 24.66
CA ALA A 412 -21.01 1.72 24.76
C ALA A 412 -21.91 0.55 24.36
N ILE A 413 -21.57 -0.13 23.26
CA ILE A 413 -22.39 -1.18 22.65
C ILE A 413 -21.56 -2.40 22.31
N GLY A 414 -22.15 -3.59 22.19
CA GLY A 414 -21.46 -4.79 21.68
C GLY A 414 -20.13 -5.07 22.41
N TYR A 415 -20.18 -5.17 23.74
CA TYR A 415 -19.02 -5.32 24.62
C TYR A 415 -17.99 -4.18 24.58
N GLY A 416 -18.34 -3.02 24.03
CA GLY A 416 -17.53 -1.81 24.13
C GLY A 416 -17.41 -1.34 25.59
N LYS A 417 -16.25 -0.79 25.95
CA LYS A 417 -15.96 -0.30 27.29
C LYS A 417 -15.51 1.16 27.28
N ILE A 418 -16.14 1.98 28.10
CA ILE A 418 -15.79 3.38 28.32
C ILE A 418 -15.52 3.55 29.82
N ASP A 419 -14.32 4.03 30.14
CA ASP A 419 -13.79 4.14 31.51
C ASP A 419 -13.25 5.56 31.73
N LEU A 420 -14.03 6.40 32.41
CA LEU A 420 -13.76 7.82 32.60
C LEU A 420 -13.33 8.10 34.04
N GLY A 421 -12.13 8.62 34.22
CA GLY A 421 -11.65 9.16 35.49
C GLY A 421 -11.60 10.69 35.49
N GLY A 422 -11.34 11.27 36.66
CA GLY A 422 -11.18 12.71 36.84
C GLY A 422 -11.96 13.23 38.04
N ASN A 423 -11.54 14.38 38.56
CA ASN A 423 -12.15 15.07 39.70
C ASN A 423 -12.95 16.32 39.30
N SER A 424 -13.20 16.49 38.00
CA SER A 424 -13.96 17.61 37.47
C SER A 424 -15.47 17.43 37.70
N THR A 425 -16.20 18.54 37.77
CA THR A 425 -17.67 18.53 37.82
C THR A 425 -18.22 18.83 36.43
N VAL A 426 -19.05 17.93 35.91
CA VAL A 426 -19.67 18.06 34.57
C VAL A 426 -21.14 18.45 34.73
N GLN A 427 -21.65 19.32 33.86
CA GLN A 427 -23.03 19.79 33.94
C GLN A 427 -24.04 18.74 33.45
N HIS A 428 -23.76 18.11 32.30
CA HIS A 428 -24.71 17.19 31.67
C HIS A 428 -24.00 16.02 30.98
N GLY A 429 -24.47 14.79 31.26
CA GLY A 429 -23.97 13.56 30.63
C GLY A 429 -25.10 12.67 30.13
N VAL A 430 -25.04 12.29 28.85
CA VAL A 430 -25.95 11.32 28.23
C VAL A 430 -25.20 10.01 28.02
N VAL A 431 -25.71 8.91 28.55
CA VAL A 431 -25.05 7.59 28.51
C VAL A 431 -25.98 6.54 27.95
N ASN A 432 -25.56 5.88 26.87
CA ASN A 432 -26.27 4.76 26.25
C ASN A 432 -25.41 3.50 26.35
N VAL A 433 -25.83 2.54 27.17
CA VAL A 433 -25.16 1.24 27.30
C VAL A 433 -26.09 0.12 26.85
N ASN A 434 -25.66 -0.63 25.83
CA ASN A 434 -26.45 -1.75 25.32
C ASN A 434 -25.58 -2.96 24.95
N SER A 435 -26.21 -4.11 24.74
CA SER A 435 -25.57 -5.32 24.19
C SER A 435 -24.25 -5.67 24.89
N GLY A 436 -24.30 -5.75 26.23
CA GLY A 436 -23.12 -6.03 27.07
C GLY A 436 -22.09 -4.91 27.19
N GLY A 437 -22.38 -3.71 26.66
CA GLY A 437 -21.53 -2.53 26.80
C GLY A 437 -21.38 -2.07 28.25
N SER A 438 -20.25 -1.46 28.56
CA SER A 438 -19.89 -1.02 29.91
C SER A 438 -19.44 0.44 29.90
N PHE A 439 -20.09 1.25 30.72
CA PHE A 439 -19.67 2.61 31.05
C PHE A 439 -19.29 2.68 32.53
N SER A 440 -18.17 3.27 32.86
CA SER A 440 -17.65 3.39 34.23
C SER A 440 -17.08 4.78 34.43
N ALA A 441 -17.64 5.55 35.35
CA ALA A 441 -17.18 6.88 35.76
C ALA A 441 -17.46 7.11 37.26
N PRO A 442 -16.84 6.32 38.16
CA PRO A 442 -17.17 6.35 39.58
C PRO A 442 -16.70 7.61 40.31
N ASP A 443 -15.64 8.25 39.81
CA ASP A 443 -14.99 9.41 40.43
C ASP A 443 -15.45 10.75 39.81
N LEU A 444 -16.00 10.70 38.58
CA LEU A 444 -16.47 11.86 37.85
C LEU A 444 -17.86 12.28 38.35
N THR A 445 -17.97 13.46 38.94
CA THR A 445 -19.25 13.96 39.45
C THR A 445 -20.00 14.72 38.36
N VAL A 446 -21.23 14.30 38.05
CA VAL A 446 -22.07 14.96 37.04
C VAL A 446 -23.38 15.45 37.66
N GLU A 447 -23.75 16.69 37.36
CA GLU A 447 -24.95 17.33 37.89
C GLU A 447 -26.22 16.69 37.33
N ARG A 448 -26.32 16.51 36.01
CA ARG A 448 -27.46 15.84 35.36
C ARG A 448 -27.02 14.65 34.53
N TYR A 449 -27.61 13.49 34.79
CA TYR A 449 -27.42 12.27 34.02
C TYR A 449 -28.71 11.80 33.35
N GLU A 450 -28.59 11.41 32.08
CA GLU A 450 -29.60 10.66 31.33
C GLU A 450 -28.98 9.33 30.89
N ILE A 451 -29.43 8.22 31.47
CA ILE A 451 -28.81 6.90 31.25
C ILE A 451 -29.83 5.92 30.69
N THR A 452 -29.55 5.39 29.50
CA THR A 452 -30.28 4.26 28.93
C THR A 452 -29.43 3.00 29.05
N ALA A 453 -29.92 1.98 29.76
CA ALA A 453 -29.26 0.69 29.94
C ALA A 453 -30.15 -0.46 29.47
N ALA A 454 -29.72 -1.18 28.44
CA ALA A 454 -30.47 -2.30 27.86
C ALA A 454 -29.58 -3.51 27.58
N SER A 455 -30.19 -4.68 27.41
CA SER A 455 -29.51 -5.91 26.93
C SER A 455 -28.19 -6.19 27.64
N TYR A 456 -28.23 -6.32 28.96
CA TYR A 456 -27.08 -6.55 29.84
C TYR A 456 -26.02 -5.43 29.86
N GLY A 457 -26.36 -4.22 29.38
CA GLY A 457 -25.52 -3.03 29.50
C GLY A 457 -25.34 -2.60 30.97
N LYS A 458 -24.14 -2.14 31.30
CA LYS A 458 -23.77 -1.74 32.67
C LYS A 458 -23.25 -0.31 32.69
N ALA A 459 -23.78 0.51 33.60
CA ALA A 459 -23.26 1.84 33.90
C ALA A 459 -22.90 1.95 35.39
N ASP A 460 -21.72 2.47 35.70
CA ASP A 460 -21.32 2.89 37.05
C ASP A 460 -21.00 4.39 37.06
N VAL A 461 -21.71 5.20 37.83
CA VAL A 461 -21.66 6.67 37.76
C VAL A 461 -21.66 7.35 39.14
N ARG A 462 -21.36 8.65 39.16
CA ARG A 462 -21.50 9.51 40.35
C ARG A 462 -22.26 10.80 40.00
N CYS A 463 -23.35 11.05 40.70
CA CYS A 463 -24.28 12.15 40.41
C CYS A 463 -24.49 13.06 41.63
N SER A 464 -24.68 14.35 41.38
CA SER A 464 -24.88 15.38 42.43
C SER A 464 -26.21 16.14 42.33
N GLY A 465 -26.89 16.11 41.17
CA GLY A 465 -28.15 16.82 40.96
C GLY A 465 -29.29 15.86 40.64
N LYS A 466 -29.47 15.52 39.37
CA LYS A 466 -30.62 14.76 38.85
C LYS A 466 -30.17 13.55 38.04
N LEU A 467 -30.76 12.39 38.34
CA LEU A 467 -30.50 11.12 37.65
C LEU A 467 -31.79 10.59 37.00
N SER A 468 -31.81 10.60 35.67
CA SER A 468 -32.86 9.98 34.85
C SER A 468 -32.35 8.67 34.26
N THR A 469 -33.11 7.59 34.42
CA THR A 469 -32.70 6.26 33.93
C THR A 469 -33.82 5.52 33.21
N ALA A 470 -33.49 4.94 32.04
CA ALA A 470 -34.33 3.99 31.32
C ALA A 470 -33.62 2.64 31.27
N ILE A 471 -34.06 1.69 32.11
CA ILE A 471 -33.41 0.38 32.26
C ILE A 471 -34.33 -0.71 31.76
N THR A 472 -33.87 -1.53 30.81
CA THR A 472 -34.64 -2.65 30.23
C THR A 472 -33.76 -3.89 30.03
N SER A 473 -34.37 -5.06 29.78
CA SER A 473 -33.69 -6.26 29.28
C SER A 473 -32.38 -6.63 30.02
N GLY A 474 -32.42 -6.65 31.35
CA GLY A 474 -31.29 -7.02 32.19
C GLY A 474 -30.18 -5.97 32.33
N GLY A 475 -30.43 -4.72 31.90
CA GLY A 475 -29.52 -3.60 32.14
C GLY A 475 -29.33 -3.31 33.64
N LYS A 476 -28.15 -2.78 33.98
CA LYS A 476 -27.81 -2.41 35.37
C LYS A 476 -27.15 -1.04 35.43
N VAL A 477 -27.65 -0.18 36.31
CA VAL A 477 -27.07 1.13 36.60
C VAL A 477 -26.72 1.18 38.08
N SER A 478 -25.45 1.46 38.38
CA SER A 478 -24.97 1.71 39.74
C SER A 478 -24.61 3.18 39.86
N TYR A 479 -25.04 3.85 40.93
CA TYR A 479 -24.78 5.28 41.12
C TYR A 479 -24.33 5.60 42.54
N ALA A 480 -23.54 6.65 42.71
CA ALA A 480 -23.14 7.22 44.00
C ALA A 480 -23.40 8.74 44.03
N GLY A 481 -23.39 9.34 45.22
CA GLY A 481 -23.60 10.78 45.42
C GLY A 481 -25.04 11.15 45.84
N ASP A 482 -25.29 12.44 45.91
CA ASP A 482 -26.49 13.04 46.51
C ASP A 482 -27.47 13.56 45.45
N CYS A 483 -27.80 12.71 44.46
CA CYS A 483 -28.73 13.05 43.39
C CYS A 483 -30.18 12.65 43.69
N THR A 484 -31.12 13.41 43.13
CA THR A 484 -32.54 13.04 43.05
C THR A 484 -32.77 12.09 41.88
N VAL A 485 -33.27 10.90 42.18
CA VAL A 485 -33.61 9.86 41.18
C VAL A 485 -35.05 10.05 40.72
N GLU A 486 -35.30 10.13 39.41
CA GLU A 486 -36.66 10.34 38.88
C GLU A 486 -37.57 9.11 38.99
N ALA A 487 -37.02 7.92 38.77
CA ALA A 487 -37.76 6.67 38.78
C ALA A 487 -36.89 5.55 39.33
N GLU A 488 -37.41 4.79 40.28
CA GLU A 488 -36.76 3.58 40.76
C GLU A 488 -36.99 2.43 39.79
N HIS A 489 -35.95 1.60 39.61
CA HIS A 489 -36.02 0.41 38.78
C HIS A 489 -35.25 -0.72 39.47
N PRO A 490 -35.66 -2.00 39.36
CA PRO A 490 -34.93 -3.12 39.97
C PRO A 490 -33.46 -3.25 39.54
N GLY A 491 -33.12 -2.73 38.35
CA GLY A 491 -31.75 -2.68 37.82
C GLY A 491 -30.92 -1.48 38.29
N LEU A 492 -31.50 -0.57 39.07
CA LEU A 492 -30.85 0.61 39.63
C LEU A 492 -30.36 0.31 41.05
N VAL A 493 -29.07 0.55 41.32
CA VAL A 493 -28.45 0.24 42.62
C VAL A 493 -27.67 1.46 43.13
N ARG A 494 -27.99 1.91 44.35
CA ARG A 494 -27.19 2.94 45.03
C ARG A 494 -25.96 2.31 45.69
N ARG A 495 -24.78 2.83 45.36
CA ARG A 495 -23.51 2.50 46.03
C ARG A 495 -23.43 3.30 47.33
N ARG A 496 -22.96 2.65 48.39
CA ARG A 496 -22.75 3.28 49.70
C ARG A 496 -21.46 4.07 49.74
#